data_AF-A0A656D5E7-F1
#
_entry.id   AF-A0A656D5E7-F1
#
_cell.length_a   1.000
_cell.length_b   1.000
_cell.length_c   1.000
_cell.angle_alpha   90.00
_cell.angle_beta   90.00
_cell.angle_gamma   90.00
#
_symmetry.space_group_name_H-M   'P 1'
#
loop_
_entity.id
_entity.type
_entity.pdbx_description
1 polymer ?
#
loop_
_entity_poly.entity_id
_entity_poly.type
_entity_poly.pdbx_seq_one_letter_code
_entity_poly.pdbx_strand_id
1 'polypeptide(L)'
;GVGLFLLGVIASTKYDKTQVVSLPKNQTISAFGYKLTYIGNQKIDKERVAYNVKVEKDGDSFIAPLQMYFSEYNQGVMRHPYIFSLLNYDIFSNPKLPAFLVKNMLMNDLYLSPMSLEKSSGFNPHATGDIIILSKDQERTVGDYTLKFIRFDMTSDDMAKMMAGQDFAIGAVIEVTYKGKKQQIIPKIYYRNNMPMPEAVKVGDKQLTFINLNVESGQIAVSFRSDDANLQVQSEPVEVLVIEASVKPFINLVWFGVLVILAGFIVSMVRRISEVKG
;
A
#
# COMPACT_ATOMS: atom_id res chain seq x y z
N GLY A 1 24.71 -6.88 20.16
CA GLY A 1 24.40 -7.11 18.74
C GLY A 1 23.13 -7.92 18.57
N VAL A 2 23.23 -9.25 18.60
CA VAL A 2 22.12 -10.18 18.31
C VAL A 2 20.89 -9.95 19.19
N GLY A 3 21.04 -9.76 20.50
CA GLY A 3 19.90 -9.50 21.39
C GLY A 3 19.12 -8.24 21.04
N LEU A 4 19.81 -7.15 20.68
CA LEU A 4 19.16 -5.90 20.24
C LEU A 4 18.44 -6.07 18.91
N PHE A 5 19.05 -6.80 17.98
CA PHE A 5 18.44 -7.14 16.70
C PHE A 5 17.11 -7.90 16.90
N LEU A 6 17.13 -8.97 17.71
CA LEU A 6 15.94 -9.79 17.97
C LEU A 6 14.83 -8.99 18.69
N LEU A 7 15.18 -8.19 19.69
CA LEU A 7 14.23 -7.30 20.37
C LEU A 7 13.61 -6.29 19.40
N GLY A 8 14.42 -5.71 18.51
CA GLY A 8 13.96 -4.80 17.47
C GLY A 8 12.97 -5.47 16.52
N VAL A 9 13.25 -6.69 16.06
CA VAL A 9 12.35 -7.45 15.17
C VAL A 9 11.01 -7.71 15.86
N ILE A 10 11.02 -8.25 17.08
CA ILE A 10 9.79 -8.57 17.82
C ILE A 10 8.96 -7.30 18.08
N ALA A 11 9.59 -6.23 18.54
CA ALA A 11 8.90 -4.97 18.78
C ALA A 11 8.33 -4.38 17.48
N SER A 12 9.11 -4.38 16.41
CA SER A 12 8.69 -3.80 15.12
C SER A 12 7.51 -4.55 14.51
N THR A 13 7.53 -5.89 14.53
CA THR A 13 6.43 -6.72 14.03
C THR A 13 5.16 -6.59 14.87
N LYS A 14 5.27 -6.34 16.17
CA LYS A 14 4.08 -6.21 17.04
C LYS A 14 3.37 -4.86 16.88
N TYR A 15 4.13 -3.80 16.60
CA TYR A 15 3.63 -2.44 16.58
C TYR A 15 3.51 -1.84 15.18
N ASP A 16 3.68 -2.65 14.13
CA ASP A 16 3.49 -2.17 12.77
C ASP A 16 2.03 -1.78 12.52
N LYS A 17 1.86 -0.76 11.69
CA LYS A 17 0.55 -0.27 11.28
C LYS A 17 0.56 -0.01 9.79
N THR A 18 -0.52 -0.41 9.14
CA THR A 18 -0.67 -0.29 7.69
C THR A 18 -2.03 0.33 7.38
N GLN A 19 -2.05 1.21 6.39
CA GLN A 19 -3.24 1.89 5.89
C GLN A 19 -3.13 2.09 4.38
N VAL A 20 -4.18 1.75 3.65
CA VAL A 20 -4.30 2.02 2.22
C VAL A 20 -4.92 3.40 2.07
N VAL A 21 -4.28 4.20 1.24
CA VAL A 21 -4.59 5.60 1.04
C VAL A 21 -4.74 5.81 -0.45
N SER A 22 -5.86 6.40 -0.84
CA SER A 22 -6.04 6.87 -2.21
C SER A 22 -5.64 8.32 -2.29
N LEU A 23 -4.77 8.63 -3.24
CA LEU A 23 -4.25 9.95 -3.48
C LEU A 23 -4.79 10.44 -4.83
N PRO A 24 -5.94 11.13 -4.85
CA PRO A 24 -6.34 11.88 -6.03
C PRO A 24 -5.25 12.88 -6.40
N LYS A 25 -5.00 13.02 -7.70
CA LYS A 25 -3.96 13.90 -8.20
C LYS A 25 -4.11 15.32 -7.65
N ASN A 26 -3.02 15.86 -7.13
CA ASN A 26 -2.91 17.18 -6.51
C ASN A 26 -3.77 17.40 -5.25
N GLN A 27 -4.33 16.33 -4.64
CA GLN A 27 -5.02 16.42 -3.37
C GLN A 27 -4.14 15.86 -2.25
N THR A 28 -4.11 16.59 -1.12
CA THR A 28 -3.34 16.21 0.06
C THR A 28 -4.18 15.38 1.00
N ILE A 29 -3.73 14.17 1.29
CA ILE A 29 -4.35 13.24 2.24
C ILE A 29 -3.38 12.98 3.40
N SER A 30 -3.91 12.89 4.62
CA SER A 30 -3.08 12.66 5.81
C SER A 30 -3.10 11.19 6.24
N ALA A 31 -1.93 10.61 6.50
CA ALA A 31 -1.78 9.26 7.04
C ALA A 31 -0.59 9.19 8.00
N PHE A 32 -0.77 8.59 9.18
CA PHE A 32 0.27 8.45 10.23
C PHE A 32 1.00 9.76 10.60
N GLY A 33 0.31 10.91 10.49
CA GLY A 33 0.89 12.23 10.74
C GLY A 33 1.74 12.79 9.60
N TYR A 34 1.76 12.14 8.44
CA TYR A 34 2.35 12.64 7.20
C TYR A 34 1.26 13.19 6.29
N LYS A 35 1.57 14.26 5.55
CA LYS A 35 0.76 14.75 4.43
C LYS A 35 1.29 14.17 3.14
N LEU A 36 0.44 13.46 2.41
CA LEU A 36 0.78 12.73 1.19
C LEU A 36 0.00 13.34 0.02
N THR A 37 0.69 13.68 -1.07
CA THR A 37 0.07 14.27 -2.26
C THR A 37 0.61 13.59 -3.51
N TYR A 38 -0.24 12.94 -4.31
CA TYR A 38 0.16 12.42 -5.62
C TYR A 38 0.27 13.57 -6.62
N ILE A 39 1.47 13.81 -7.14
CA ILE A 39 1.78 14.96 -8.02
C ILE A 39 1.95 14.56 -9.49
N GLY A 40 1.62 13.31 -9.84
CA GLY A 40 1.70 12.80 -11.21
C GLY A 40 2.75 11.71 -11.40
N ASN A 41 2.80 11.17 -12.61
CA ASN A 41 3.72 10.11 -13.00
C ASN A 41 4.77 10.57 -14.00
N GLN A 42 5.89 9.86 -14.04
CA GLN A 42 7.00 10.08 -14.95
C GLN A 42 7.54 8.73 -15.40
N LYS A 43 7.73 8.55 -16.72
CA LYS A 43 8.43 7.37 -17.23
C LYS A 43 9.90 7.42 -16.81
N ILE A 44 10.38 6.35 -16.19
CA ILE A 44 11.80 6.17 -15.87
C ILE A 44 12.51 5.59 -17.09
N ASP A 45 11.93 4.54 -17.68
CA ASP A 45 12.40 3.89 -18.91
C ASP A 45 11.23 3.30 -19.70
N LYS A 46 11.49 2.32 -20.57
CA LYS A 46 10.48 1.68 -21.42
C LYS A 46 9.44 0.90 -20.61
N GLU A 47 9.79 0.39 -19.44
CA GLU A 47 8.97 -0.53 -18.65
C GLU A 47 8.50 0.12 -17.34
N ARG A 48 9.35 0.95 -16.72
CA ARG A 48 9.13 1.52 -15.39
C ARG A 48 8.52 2.92 -15.42
N VAL A 49 7.51 3.11 -14.59
CA VAL A 49 6.86 4.40 -14.34
C VAL A 49 6.97 4.74 -12.86
N ALA A 50 7.49 5.94 -12.56
CA ALA A 50 7.47 6.54 -11.23
C ALA A 50 6.14 7.27 -11.02
N TYR A 51 5.52 7.07 -9.87
CA TYR A 51 4.35 7.76 -9.38
C TYR A 51 4.79 8.61 -8.21
N ASN A 52 4.95 9.91 -8.47
CA ASN A 52 5.58 10.81 -7.53
C ASN A 52 4.59 11.23 -6.44
N VAL A 53 4.93 10.91 -5.19
CA VAL A 53 4.17 11.30 -4.01
C VAL A 53 4.99 12.30 -3.22
N LYS A 54 4.51 13.53 -3.10
CA LYS A 54 5.07 14.51 -2.17
C LYS A 54 4.68 14.10 -0.76
N VAL A 55 5.68 13.96 0.10
CA VAL A 55 5.52 13.62 1.51
C VAL A 55 5.98 14.80 2.34
N GLU A 56 5.13 15.27 3.25
CA GLU A 56 5.41 16.42 4.11
C GLU A 56 5.15 16.10 5.58
N LYS A 57 6.05 16.59 6.44
CA LYS A 57 5.94 16.50 7.89
C LYS A 57 6.79 17.56 8.56
N ASP A 58 6.25 18.21 9.58
CA ASP A 58 6.94 19.19 10.42
C ASP A 58 7.68 20.30 9.65
N GLY A 59 7.08 20.76 8.55
CA GLY A 59 7.60 21.81 7.68
C GLY A 59 8.60 21.35 6.61
N ASP A 60 9.04 20.09 6.66
CA ASP A 60 9.91 19.49 5.66
C ASP A 60 9.11 18.69 4.63
N SER A 61 9.67 18.58 3.43
CA SER A 61 9.05 17.83 2.35
C SER A 61 10.08 17.18 1.43
N PHE A 62 9.73 16.05 0.84
CA PHE A 62 10.47 15.40 -0.24
C PHE A 62 9.49 14.68 -1.20
N ILE A 63 10.00 14.16 -2.32
CA ILE A 63 9.20 13.41 -3.30
C ILE A 63 9.61 11.93 -3.26
N ALA A 64 8.66 11.05 -3.00
CA ALA A 64 8.81 9.59 -3.11
C ALA A 64 8.41 9.13 -4.53
N PRO A 65 9.34 8.65 -5.37
CA PRO A 65 9.02 8.07 -6.67
C PRO A 65 8.60 6.60 -6.52
N LEU A 66 7.31 6.34 -6.31
CA LEU A 66 6.80 4.96 -6.19
C LEU A 66 6.81 4.28 -7.56
N GLN A 67 7.43 3.11 -7.72
CA GLN A 67 7.62 2.51 -9.05
C GLN A 67 6.67 1.34 -9.30
N MET A 68 6.03 1.36 -10.48
CA MET A 68 5.33 0.19 -11.03
C MET A 68 5.81 -0.10 -12.45
N TYR A 69 5.86 -1.37 -12.84
CA TYR A 69 6.10 -1.81 -14.21
C TYR A 69 5.38 -3.11 -14.51
N PHE A 70 5.08 -3.35 -15.79
CA PHE A 70 4.55 -4.63 -16.21
C PHE A 70 5.71 -5.61 -16.44
N SER A 71 5.64 -6.80 -15.85
CA SER A 71 6.60 -7.87 -16.08
C SER A 71 5.98 -8.90 -17.01
N GLU A 72 6.52 -9.06 -18.21
CA GLU A 72 6.08 -10.09 -19.15
C GLU A 72 6.31 -11.50 -18.59
N TYR A 73 7.42 -11.72 -17.88
CA TYR A 73 7.70 -13.02 -17.24
C TYR A 73 6.61 -13.45 -16.25
N ASN A 74 6.13 -12.49 -15.46
CA ASN A 74 5.11 -12.74 -14.44
C ASN A 74 3.68 -12.41 -14.90
N GLN A 75 3.51 -11.98 -16.16
CA GLN A 75 2.24 -11.52 -16.74
C GLN A 75 1.45 -10.57 -15.81
N GLY A 76 2.15 -9.65 -15.15
CA GLY A 76 1.55 -8.86 -14.07
C GLY A 76 2.28 -7.55 -13.75
N VAL A 77 1.58 -6.63 -13.09
CA VAL A 77 2.13 -5.36 -12.63
C VAL A 77 2.96 -5.59 -11.37
N MET A 78 4.27 -5.42 -11.50
CA MET A 78 5.22 -5.38 -10.40
C MET A 78 5.17 -4.04 -9.70
N ARG A 79 5.20 -4.09 -8.37
CA ARG A 79 5.13 -2.93 -7.49
C ARG A 79 6.37 -2.93 -6.62
N HIS A 80 7.11 -1.84 -6.64
CA HIS A 80 8.27 -1.70 -5.77
C HIS A 80 7.91 -0.84 -4.56
N PRO A 81 7.93 -1.40 -3.34
CA PRO A 81 7.74 -0.59 -2.14
C PRO A 81 8.86 0.44 -2.06
N TYR A 82 8.51 1.69 -1.80
CA TYR A 82 9.49 2.73 -1.54
C TYR A 82 9.89 2.67 -0.08
N ILE A 83 11.06 2.09 0.16
CA ILE A 83 11.68 2.01 1.48
C ILE A 83 12.53 3.25 1.68
N PHE A 84 12.21 4.00 2.72
CA PHE A 84 12.97 5.18 3.12
C PHE A 84 14.18 4.72 3.91
N SER A 85 15.35 4.73 3.27
CA SER A 85 16.60 4.33 3.90
C SER A 85 17.68 5.37 3.65
N LEU A 86 18.49 5.63 4.68
CA LEU A 86 19.68 6.48 4.60
C LEU A 86 20.79 5.89 3.68
N LEU A 87 20.62 4.66 3.21
CA LEU A 87 21.59 3.99 2.35
C LEU A 87 21.11 3.82 0.89
N ASN A 88 19.94 4.35 0.54
CA ASN A 88 19.42 4.26 -0.82
C ASN A 88 20.02 5.33 -1.74
N TYR A 89 20.11 5.02 -3.04
CA TYR A 89 20.64 5.92 -4.09
C TYR A 89 20.01 7.31 -4.05
N ASP A 90 18.75 7.41 -3.61
CA ASP A 90 18.00 8.65 -3.53
C ASP A 90 18.56 9.67 -2.54
N ILE A 91 19.41 9.27 -1.59
CA ILE A 91 20.09 10.23 -0.70
C ILE A 91 21.04 11.16 -1.47
N PHE A 92 21.60 10.69 -2.59
CA PHE A 92 22.51 11.46 -3.44
C PHE A 92 21.76 12.37 -4.41
N SER A 93 20.55 12.00 -4.82
CA SER A 93 19.71 12.78 -5.74
C SER A 93 18.73 13.72 -5.02
N ASN A 94 18.44 13.48 -3.73
CA ASN A 94 17.55 14.28 -2.92
C ASN A 94 18.26 14.82 -1.67
N PRO A 95 18.90 16.00 -1.72
CA PRO A 95 19.69 16.52 -0.60
C PRO A 95 18.86 16.84 0.66
N LYS A 96 17.53 16.98 0.52
CA LYS A 96 16.60 17.19 1.65
C LYS A 96 16.19 15.88 2.34
N LEU A 97 16.33 14.73 1.68
CA LEU A 97 15.94 13.44 2.22
C LEU A 97 16.69 13.09 3.51
N PRO A 98 18.03 13.20 3.62
CA PRO A 98 18.72 12.86 4.86
C PRO A 98 18.24 13.69 6.06
N ALA A 99 18.09 15.01 5.89
CA ALA A 99 17.58 15.88 6.95
C ALA A 99 16.14 15.52 7.33
N PHE A 100 15.28 15.23 6.34
CA PHE A 100 13.93 14.76 6.58
C PHE A 100 13.91 13.45 7.39
N LEU A 101 14.71 12.46 6.99
CA LEU A 101 14.75 11.15 7.65
C LEU A 101 15.24 11.28 9.11
N VAL A 102 16.32 12.03 9.32
CA VAL A 102 16.87 12.26 10.68
C VAL A 102 15.88 13.01 11.56
N LYS A 103 15.08 13.94 11.04
CA LYS A 103 14.11 14.65 11.87
C LYS A 103 12.84 13.85 12.12
N ASN A 104 12.33 13.17 11.10
CA ASN A 104 10.95 12.68 11.09
C ASN A 104 10.82 11.15 11.23
N MET A 105 11.90 10.39 11.02
CA MET A 105 11.88 8.93 10.88
C MET A 105 12.81 8.18 11.85
N LEU A 106 13.44 8.87 12.80
CA LEU A 106 14.28 8.24 13.85
C LEU A 106 13.51 7.26 14.76
N MET A 107 12.21 7.46 14.94
CA MET A 107 11.39 6.58 15.80
C MET A 107 10.41 5.70 15.03
N ASN A 108 10.07 6.08 13.80
CA ASN A 108 9.09 5.38 12.97
C ASN A 108 9.53 5.43 11.51
N ASP A 109 9.77 4.26 10.91
CA ASP A 109 9.97 4.19 9.47
C ASP A 109 8.60 4.19 8.79
N LEU A 110 8.33 5.21 7.99
CA LEU A 110 7.26 5.21 6.98
C LEU A 110 7.71 4.31 5.82
N TYR A 111 6.76 3.65 5.16
CA TYR A 111 6.92 2.90 3.92
C TYR A 111 5.73 3.23 3.04
N LEU A 112 5.95 3.48 1.76
CA LEU A 112 4.88 3.73 0.79
C LEU A 112 5.00 2.73 -0.35
N SER A 113 3.96 1.94 -0.59
CA SER A 113 3.93 0.94 -1.66
C SER A 113 2.83 1.30 -2.66
N PRO A 114 3.14 1.44 -3.96
CA PRO A 114 2.10 1.69 -4.95
C PRO A 114 1.25 0.44 -5.14
N MET A 115 -0.07 0.60 -5.20
CA MET A 115 -1.00 -0.50 -5.47
C MET A 115 -1.59 -0.40 -6.87
N SER A 116 -2.16 0.75 -7.22
CA SER A 116 -2.74 0.98 -8.55
C SER A 116 -2.76 2.45 -8.91
N LEU A 117 -2.83 2.73 -10.21
CA LEU A 117 -3.30 3.99 -10.72
C LEU A 117 -4.69 3.78 -11.31
N GLU A 118 -5.70 4.38 -10.71
CA GLU A 118 -7.06 4.42 -11.25
C GLU A 118 -7.19 5.67 -12.11
N LYS A 119 -7.51 5.48 -13.40
CA LYS A 119 -7.90 6.56 -14.30
C LYS A 119 -9.38 6.40 -14.56
N SER A 120 -10.16 7.35 -14.08
CA SER A 120 -11.59 7.20 -14.21
C SER A 120 -12.21 8.14 -15.21
N SER A 121 -12.76 7.58 -16.29
CA SER A 121 -13.75 8.27 -17.12
C SER A 121 -15.12 8.27 -16.41
N GLY A 122 -15.23 8.93 -15.25
CA GLY A 122 -16.51 9.20 -14.56
C GLY A 122 -16.84 8.43 -13.27
N PHE A 123 -16.03 7.49 -12.83
CA PHE A 123 -16.14 6.76 -11.55
C PHE A 123 -14.99 7.06 -10.58
N ASN A 124 -15.12 8.05 -9.70
CA ASN A 124 -14.16 8.24 -8.61
C ASN A 124 -14.69 7.51 -7.36
N PRO A 125 -14.17 6.32 -6.99
CA PRO A 125 -14.62 5.61 -5.79
C PRO A 125 -14.39 6.42 -4.50
N HIS A 126 -13.57 7.47 -4.56
CA HIS A 126 -13.13 8.33 -3.45
C HIS A 126 -13.72 9.74 -3.46
N ALA A 127 -14.68 10.03 -4.34
CA ALA A 127 -15.33 11.35 -4.30
C ALA A 127 -16.08 11.61 -2.98
N THR A 128 -16.47 10.56 -2.22
CA THR A 128 -17.26 10.72 -0.96
C THR A 128 -17.33 9.48 -0.03
N GLY A 129 -16.50 8.43 -0.17
CA GLY A 129 -16.62 7.18 0.64
C GLY A 129 -15.33 6.75 1.35
N ASP A 130 -15.46 6.09 2.51
CA ASP A 130 -14.33 5.52 3.26
C ASP A 130 -13.78 4.27 2.55
N ILE A 131 -12.45 4.17 2.45
CA ILE A 131 -11.78 2.94 2.01
C ILE A 131 -11.52 2.07 3.22
N ILE A 132 -11.87 0.80 3.11
CA ILE A 132 -11.62 -0.20 4.13
C ILE A 132 -10.73 -1.27 3.51
N ILE A 133 -9.60 -1.54 4.16
CA ILE A 133 -8.83 -2.77 3.89
C ILE A 133 -9.46 -3.90 4.68
N LEU A 134 -9.73 -5.01 4.01
CA LEU A 134 -10.08 -6.26 4.66
C LEU A 134 -8.96 -7.26 4.41
N SER A 135 -8.28 -7.66 5.48
CA SER A 135 -7.36 -8.81 5.46
C SER A 135 -8.17 -10.10 5.54
N LYS A 136 -7.70 -11.13 4.83
CA LYS A 136 -8.37 -12.43 4.83
C LYS A 136 -8.57 -12.96 6.24
N ASP A 137 -9.79 -13.42 6.51
CA ASP A 137 -10.25 -13.99 7.77
C ASP A 137 -10.18 -13.06 9.00
N GLN A 138 -9.91 -11.76 8.80
CA GLN A 138 -9.92 -10.76 9.87
C GLN A 138 -11.20 -9.94 9.82
N GLU A 139 -11.77 -9.71 11.00
CA GLU A 139 -12.94 -8.84 11.17
C GLU A 139 -12.51 -7.37 11.27
N ARG A 140 -13.26 -6.51 10.58
CA ARG A 140 -13.09 -5.07 10.61
C ARG A 140 -14.43 -4.39 10.88
N THR A 141 -14.52 -3.68 11.99
CA THR A 141 -15.72 -2.92 12.37
C THR A 141 -15.64 -1.49 11.86
N VAL A 142 -16.68 -1.02 11.17
CA VAL A 142 -16.85 0.35 10.68
C VAL A 142 -18.28 0.79 10.93
N GLY A 143 -18.47 1.70 11.90
CA GLY A 143 -19.79 2.05 12.42
C GLY A 143 -20.50 0.82 12.98
N ASP A 144 -21.75 0.59 12.58
CA ASP A 144 -22.57 -0.56 12.99
C ASP A 144 -22.32 -1.83 12.14
N TYR A 145 -21.31 -1.80 11.28
CA TYR A 145 -20.98 -2.90 10.38
C TYR A 145 -19.72 -3.62 10.83
N THR A 146 -19.76 -4.96 10.88
CA THR A 146 -18.56 -5.80 10.96
C THR A 146 -18.38 -6.51 9.62
N LEU A 147 -17.25 -6.28 8.97
CA LEU A 147 -16.90 -6.81 7.67
C LEU A 147 -15.78 -7.84 7.82
N LYS A 148 -15.87 -8.97 7.11
CA LYS A 148 -14.82 -9.99 7.08
C LYS A 148 -14.63 -10.52 5.66
N PHE A 149 -13.42 -10.36 5.13
CA PHE A 149 -13.07 -10.94 3.84
C PHE A 149 -12.78 -12.44 3.99
N ILE A 150 -13.52 -13.28 3.28
CA ILE A 150 -13.42 -14.74 3.39
C ILE A 150 -12.51 -15.30 2.30
N ARG A 151 -12.82 -15.00 1.04
CA ARG A 151 -12.10 -15.53 -0.13
C ARG A 151 -12.41 -14.75 -1.39
N PHE A 152 -11.57 -14.88 -2.39
CA PHE A 152 -11.93 -14.50 -3.75
C PHE A 152 -12.98 -15.44 -4.33
N ASP A 153 -13.80 -14.91 -5.22
CA ASP A 153 -14.78 -15.64 -6.01
C ASP A 153 -14.41 -15.51 -7.49
N MET A 154 -13.71 -16.51 -8.00
CA MET A 154 -13.30 -16.61 -9.40
C MET A 154 -13.65 -17.99 -9.91
N THR A 155 -14.30 -18.05 -11.07
CA THR A 155 -14.54 -19.33 -11.74
C THR A 155 -13.28 -19.81 -12.47
N SER A 156 -13.21 -21.10 -12.80
CA SER A 156 -12.12 -21.63 -13.63
C SER A 156 -12.05 -20.95 -15.00
N ASP A 157 -13.20 -20.51 -15.53
CA ASP A 157 -13.30 -19.76 -16.79
C ASP A 157 -12.73 -18.34 -16.63
N ASP A 158 -13.04 -17.63 -15.54
CA ASP A 158 -12.47 -16.31 -15.25
C ASP A 158 -10.94 -16.37 -15.11
N MET A 159 -10.43 -17.42 -14.45
CA MET A 159 -8.98 -17.65 -14.34
C MET A 159 -8.34 -17.91 -15.70
N ALA A 160 -8.96 -18.71 -16.56
CA ALA A 160 -8.45 -18.96 -17.91
C ALA A 160 -8.44 -17.68 -18.77
N LYS A 161 -9.51 -16.87 -18.69
CA LYS A 161 -9.62 -15.58 -19.38
C LYS A 161 -8.57 -14.58 -18.89
N MET A 162 -8.32 -14.52 -17.59
CA MET A 162 -7.25 -13.70 -17.02
C MET A 162 -5.87 -14.11 -17.58
N MET A 163 -5.56 -15.40 -17.62
CA MET A 163 -4.29 -15.91 -18.16
C MET A 163 -4.16 -15.69 -19.68
N ALA A 164 -5.28 -15.64 -20.39
CA ALA A 164 -5.34 -15.35 -21.83
C ALA A 164 -5.41 -13.83 -22.15
N GLY A 165 -5.42 -12.94 -21.13
CA GLY A 165 -5.55 -11.50 -21.32
C GLY A 165 -6.90 -11.06 -21.89
N GLN A 166 -7.95 -11.85 -21.70
CA GLN A 166 -9.33 -11.56 -22.12
C GLN A 166 -10.11 -10.87 -21.00
N ASP A 167 -11.35 -10.47 -21.27
CA ASP A 167 -12.23 -9.90 -20.24
C ASP A 167 -12.57 -10.94 -19.16
N PHE A 168 -12.37 -10.60 -17.89
CA PHE A 168 -12.61 -11.50 -16.74
C PHE A 168 -13.28 -10.76 -15.57
N ALA A 169 -13.82 -11.52 -14.61
CA ALA A 169 -14.34 -10.96 -13.37
C ALA A 169 -13.62 -11.52 -12.14
N ILE A 170 -13.44 -10.67 -11.12
CA ILE A 170 -12.98 -11.09 -9.78
C ILE A 170 -14.02 -10.65 -8.77
N GLY A 171 -14.59 -11.61 -8.03
CA GLY A 171 -15.43 -11.34 -6.87
C GLY A 171 -14.66 -11.44 -5.56
N ALA A 172 -15.18 -10.81 -4.52
CA ALA A 172 -14.71 -10.99 -3.15
C ALA A 172 -15.88 -11.42 -2.24
N VAL A 173 -15.81 -12.60 -1.64
CA VAL A 173 -16.80 -13.03 -0.64
C VAL A 173 -16.54 -12.30 0.66
N ILE A 174 -17.42 -11.37 1.01
CA ILE A 174 -17.35 -10.59 2.23
C ILE A 174 -18.56 -10.93 3.09
N GLU A 175 -18.27 -11.35 4.31
CA GLU A 175 -19.26 -11.54 5.35
C GLU A 175 -19.50 -10.22 6.07
N VAL A 176 -20.76 -9.79 6.11
CA VAL A 176 -21.17 -8.51 6.69
C VAL A 176 -22.19 -8.76 7.79
N THR A 177 -21.89 -8.25 8.97
CA THR A 177 -22.82 -8.22 10.10
C THR A 177 -23.29 -6.78 10.31
N TYR A 178 -24.60 -6.55 10.24
CA TYR A 178 -25.23 -5.25 10.46
C TYR A 178 -26.48 -5.41 11.30
N LYS A 179 -26.60 -4.65 12.40
CA LYS A 179 -27.72 -4.74 13.36
C LYS A 179 -28.02 -6.18 13.81
N GLY A 180 -26.95 -6.96 14.07
CA GLY A 180 -27.03 -8.36 14.49
C GLY A 180 -27.39 -9.36 13.38
N LYS A 181 -27.70 -8.91 12.15
CA LYS A 181 -27.94 -9.79 11.01
C LYS A 181 -26.67 -10.01 10.22
N LYS A 182 -26.37 -11.27 9.95
CA LYS A 182 -25.18 -11.71 9.23
C LYS A 182 -25.57 -12.13 7.81
N GLN A 183 -24.86 -11.62 6.80
CA GLN A 183 -25.07 -11.95 5.39
C GLN A 183 -23.73 -12.04 4.65
N GLN A 184 -23.69 -12.78 3.55
CA GLN A 184 -22.54 -12.78 2.64
C GLN A 184 -22.90 -12.01 1.38
N ILE A 185 -21.97 -11.15 0.94
CA ILE A 185 -22.07 -10.41 -0.31
C ILE A 185 -20.85 -10.68 -1.17
N ILE A 186 -21.02 -10.51 -2.48
CA ILE A 186 -19.97 -10.76 -3.46
C ILE A 186 -19.89 -9.56 -4.42
N PRO A 187 -19.31 -8.42 -4.00
CA PRO A 187 -18.95 -7.37 -4.95
C PRO A 187 -17.95 -7.89 -5.97
N LYS A 188 -18.10 -7.46 -7.23
CA LYS A 188 -17.29 -7.91 -8.36
C LYS A 188 -16.60 -6.74 -9.04
N ILE A 189 -15.42 -7.00 -9.60
CA ILE A 189 -14.75 -6.13 -10.55
C ILE A 189 -14.70 -6.86 -11.88
N TYR A 190 -15.27 -6.25 -12.91
CA TYR A 190 -15.13 -6.72 -14.29
C TYR A 190 -13.96 -6.00 -14.94
N TYR A 191 -13.05 -6.74 -15.55
CA TYR A 191 -12.00 -6.16 -16.38
C TYR A 191 -12.42 -6.27 -17.82
N ARG A 192 -12.66 -5.12 -18.48
CA ARG A 192 -12.97 -5.06 -19.91
C ARG A 192 -11.96 -4.18 -20.62
N ASN A 193 -11.26 -4.72 -21.62
CA ASN A 193 -10.14 -4.02 -22.27
C ASN A 193 -9.11 -3.48 -21.24
N ASN A 194 -8.79 -4.28 -20.22
CA ASN A 194 -7.94 -3.91 -19.08
C ASN A 194 -8.44 -2.73 -18.21
N MET A 195 -9.67 -2.26 -18.39
CA MET A 195 -10.27 -1.25 -17.53
C MET A 195 -11.14 -1.91 -16.45
N PRO A 196 -10.92 -1.61 -15.15
CA PRO A 196 -11.76 -2.12 -14.08
C PRO A 196 -13.12 -1.41 -14.07
N MET A 197 -14.18 -2.21 -14.10
CA MET A 197 -15.58 -1.81 -13.98
C MET A 197 -16.15 -2.47 -12.73
N PRO A 198 -16.08 -1.80 -11.57
CA PRO A 198 -16.55 -2.36 -10.32
C PRO A 198 -18.08 -2.31 -10.21
N GLU A 199 -18.65 -3.35 -9.63
CA GLU A 199 -20.07 -3.48 -9.33
C GLU A 199 -20.28 -3.28 -7.81
N ALA A 200 -21.09 -2.27 -7.47
CA ALA A 200 -21.43 -1.98 -6.08
C ALA A 200 -22.55 -2.90 -5.58
N VAL A 201 -22.44 -3.36 -4.34
CA VAL A 201 -23.47 -4.16 -3.67
C VAL A 201 -24.05 -3.37 -2.49
N LYS A 202 -25.37 -3.28 -2.43
CA LYS A 202 -26.08 -2.61 -1.34
C LYS A 202 -26.10 -3.46 -0.07
N VAL A 203 -25.77 -2.84 1.07
CA VAL A 203 -25.73 -3.45 2.40
C VAL A 203 -26.34 -2.47 3.41
N GLY A 204 -27.63 -2.66 3.72
CA GLY A 204 -28.35 -1.71 4.57
C GLY A 204 -28.47 -0.34 3.90
N ASP A 205 -28.00 0.71 4.58
CA ASP A 205 -27.94 2.10 4.09
C ASP A 205 -26.63 2.43 3.35
N LYS A 206 -25.79 1.43 3.08
CA LYS A 206 -24.48 1.59 2.45
C LYS A 206 -24.38 0.84 1.13
N GLN A 207 -23.51 1.32 0.25
CA GLN A 207 -22.99 0.57 -0.89
C GLN A 207 -21.54 0.17 -0.63
N LEU A 208 -21.25 -1.11 -0.85
CA LEU A 208 -19.91 -1.66 -0.78
C LEU A 208 -19.43 -1.96 -2.20
N THR A 209 -18.32 -1.36 -2.60
CA THR A 209 -17.72 -1.56 -3.92
C THR A 209 -16.33 -2.13 -3.78
N PHE A 210 -16.05 -3.23 -4.48
CA PHE A 210 -14.71 -3.81 -4.54
C PHE A 210 -13.83 -2.95 -5.44
N ILE A 211 -12.72 -2.41 -4.89
CA ILE A 211 -11.86 -1.46 -5.59
C ILE A 211 -10.62 -2.17 -6.13
N ASN A 212 -9.91 -2.89 -5.25
CA ASN A 212 -8.61 -3.44 -5.58
C ASN A 212 -8.28 -4.64 -4.70
N LEU A 213 -7.36 -5.48 -5.15
CA LEU A 213 -6.82 -6.60 -4.40
C LEU A 213 -5.30 -6.62 -4.37
N ASN A 214 -4.77 -7.14 -3.28
CA ASN A 214 -3.39 -7.56 -3.15
C ASN A 214 -3.39 -9.08 -2.90
N VAL A 215 -3.05 -9.84 -3.96
CA VAL A 215 -3.03 -11.31 -3.91
C VAL A 215 -1.94 -11.82 -2.95
N GLU A 216 -0.78 -11.16 -2.92
CA GLU A 216 0.37 -11.59 -2.10
C GLU A 216 0.09 -11.48 -0.60
N SER A 217 -0.56 -10.38 -0.18
CA SER A 217 -0.92 -10.17 1.24
C SER A 217 -2.30 -10.72 1.61
N GLY A 218 -3.07 -11.24 0.63
CA GLY A 218 -4.44 -11.69 0.85
C GLY A 218 -5.37 -10.59 1.34
N GLN A 219 -5.16 -9.36 0.88
CA GLN A 219 -5.93 -8.19 1.27
C GLN A 219 -6.79 -7.68 0.11
N ILE A 220 -7.94 -7.11 0.45
CA ILE A 220 -8.78 -6.37 -0.50
C ILE A 220 -9.04 -4.96 0.01
N ALA A 221 -9.18 -4.02 -0.91
CA ALA A 221 -9.68 -2.67 -0.66
C ALA A 221 -11.11 -2.56 -1.16
N VAL A 222 -12.00 -2.06 -0.30
CA VAL A 222 -13.41 -1.82 -0.62
C VAL A 222 -13.76 -0.37 -0.28
N SER A 223 -14.58 0.29 -1.09
CA SER A 223 -15.23 1.55 -0.65
C SER A 223 -16.53 1.22 0.04
N PHE A 224 -16.83 1.98 1.08
CA PHE A 224 -18.05 1.86 1.84
C PHE A 224 -18.70 3.25 1.96
N ARG A 225 -19.75 3.48 1.18
CA ARG A 225 -20.41 4.80 1.04
C ARG A 225 -21.89 4.73 1.40
N SER A 226 -22.48 5.87 1.78
CA SER A 226 -23.94 5.97 1.91
C SER A 226 -24.63 5.90 0.55
N ASP A 227 -25.78 5.23 0.51
CA ASP A 227 -26.59 5.05 -0.71
C ASP A 227 -27.16 6.38 -1.27
N ASP A 228 -27.29 7.42 -0.43
CA ASP A 228 -27.84 8.73 -0.79
C ASP A 228 -26.84 9.70 -1.45
N ALA A 229 -25.58 9.28 -1.68
CA ALA A 229 -24.58 10.12 -2.31
C ALA A 229 -24.82 10.20 -3.84
N ASN A 230 -25.56 11.23 -4.27
CA ASN A 230 -25.70 11.60 -5.68
C ASN A 230 -24.34 11.55 -6.40
N LEU A 231 -24.24 10.72 -7.44
CA LEU A 231 -23.09 10.63 -8.32
C LEU A 231 -23.00 11.91 -9.17
N GLN A 232 -22.42 12.98 -8.62
CA GLN A 232 -21.98 14.08 -9.46
C GLN A 232 -20.73 13.62 -10.21
N VAL A 233 -20.95 13.21 -11.46
CA VAL A 233 -19.91 12.89 -12.44
C VAL A 233 -19.13 14.16 -12.72
N GLN A 234 -17.99 14.35 -12.06
CA GLN A 234 -17.01 15.35 -12.50
C GLN A 234 -16.37 14.87 -13.80
N SER A 235 -16.50 15.69 -14.83
CA SER A 235 -16.24 15.40 -16.24
C SER A 235 -14.76 15.47 -16.66
N GLU A 236 -13.81 15.35 -15.73
CA GLU A 236 -12.40 15.14 -16.06
C GLU A 236 -11.88 13.86 -15.41
N PRO A 237 -11.08 13.05 -16.14
CA PRO A 237 -10.50 11.87 -15.55
C PRO A 237 -9.52 12.23 -14.44
N VAL A 238 -9.97 12.06 -13.20
CA VAL A 238 -9.13 12.21 -12.02
C VAL A 238 -8.27 10.96 -11.92
N GLU A 239 -6.95 11.13 -12.07
CA GLU A 239 -6.00 10.08 -11.70
C GLU A 239 -5.99 9.93 -10.18
N VAL A 240 -6.22 8.72 -9.68
CA VAL A 240 -6.15 8.38 -8.25
C VAL A 240 -5.07 7.32 -8.08
N LEU A 241 -4.00 7.66 -7.36
CA LEU A 241 -2.96 6.70 -7.01
C LEU A 241 -3.34 6.04 -5.69
N VAL A 242 -3.62 4.75 -5.72
CA VAL A 242 -3.84 3.95 -4.50
C VAL A 242 -2.49 3.45 -4.01
N ILE A 243 -2.18 3.73 -2.75
CA ILE A 243 -0.94 3.31 -2.10
C ILE A 243 -1.25 2.62 -0.79
N GLU A 244 -0.35 1.73 -0.36
CA GLU A 244 -0.29 1.23 1.01
C GLU A 244 0.79 2.02 1.75
N ALA A 245 0.38 2.78 2.77
CA ALA A 245 1.28 3.42 3.71
C ALA A 245 1.44 2.54 4.94
N SER A 246 2.66 2.29 5.37
CA SER A 246 2.95 1.51 6.57
C SER A 246 3.93 2.24 7.46
N VAL A 247 3.76 2.16 8.78
CA VAL A 247 4.75 2.59 9.77
C VAL A 247 5.25 1.40 10.57
N LYS A 248 6.57 1.26 10.68
CA LYS A 248 7.22 0.24 11.50
C LYS A 248 8.04 0.89 12.62
N PRO A 249 7.47 1.02 13.83
CA PRO A 249 8.21 1.50 14.98
C PRO A 249 9.39 0.57 15.32
N PHE A 250 10.40 1.10 16.01
CA PHE A 250 11.53 0.34 16.57
C PHE A 250 12.43 -0.43 15.58
N ILE A 251 12.19 -0.34 14.28
CA ILE A 251 13.03 -0.97 13.27
C ILE A 251 14.49 -0.45 13.33
N ASN A 252 14.69 0.76 13.84
CA ASN A 252 16.03 1.29 14.12
C ASN A 252 16.82 0.47 15.15
N LEU A 253 16.17 -0.26 16.07
CA LEU A 253 16.84 -1.21 16.97
C LEU A 253 17.42 -2.40 16.20
N VAL A 254 16.75 -2.81 15.10
CA VAL A 254 17.25 -3.85 14.20
C VAL A 254 18.54 -3.37 13.54
N TRP A 255 18.52 -2.20 12.91
CA TRP A 255 19.69 -1.60 12.27
C TRP A 255 20.84 -1.36 13.25
N PHE A 256 20.53 -0.85 14.44
CA PHE A 256 21.52 -0.67 15.49
C PHE A 256 22.12 -2.03 15.94
N GLY A 257 21.28 -3.05 16.09
CA GLY A 257 21.73 -4.42 16.36
C GLY A 257 22.72 -4.94 15.31
N VAL A 258 22.41 -4.73 14.02
CA VAL A 258 23.28 -5.11 12.88
C VAL A 258 24.61 -4.36 12.93
N LEU A 259 24.60 -3.04 13.16
CA LEU A 259 25.82 -2.24 13.26
C LEU A 259 26.73 -2.71 14.40
N VAL A 260 26.15 -3.03 15.56
CA VAL A 260 26.93 -3.57 16.70
C VAL A 260 27.53 -4.95 16.38
N ILE A 261 26.80 -5.80 15.65
CA ILE A 261 27.33 -7.10 15.20
C ILE A 261 28.50 -6.89 14.23
N LEU A 262 28.35 -6.00 13.24
CA LEU A 262 29.39 -5.68 12.26
C LEU A 262 30.64 -5.09 12.93
N ALA A 263 30.47 -4.15 13.86
CA ALA A 263 31.60 -3.59 14.61
C ALA A 263 32.33 -4.67 15.41
N GLY A 264 31.60 -5.56 16.10
CA GLY A 264 32.18 -6.69 16.81
C GLY A 264 32.95 -7.65 15.88
N PHE A 265 32.41 -7.91 14.70
CA PHE A 265 33.07 -8.72 13.69
C PHE A 265 34.36 -8.07 13.17
N ILE A 266 34.34 -6.77 12.87
CA ILE A 266 35.53 -6.02 12.43
C ILE A 266 36.61 -6.06 13.52
N VAL A 267 36.26 -5.80 14.78
CA VAL A 267 37.21 -5.87 15.91
C VAL A 267 37.81 -7.28 16.03
N SER A 268 36.98 -8.32 15.94
CA SER A 268 37.45 -9.71 15.97
C SER A 268 38.37 -10.04 14.80
N MET A 269 38.09 -9.52 13.61
CA MET A 269 38.89 -9.74 12.40
C MET A 269 40.25 -9.04 12.52
N VAL A 270 40.27 -7.78 12.95
CA VAL A 270 41.51 -7.01 13.17
C VAL A 270 42.38 -7.71 14.21
N ARG A 271 41.81 -8.16 15.33
CA ARG A 271 42.55 -8.88 16.38
C ARG A 271 43.17 -10.18 15.86
N ARG A 272 42.42 -10.95 15.09
CA ARG A 272 42.91 -12.19 14.48
C ARG A 272 44.04 -11.94 13.48
N ILE A 273 43.95 -10.87 12.68
CA ILE A 273 45.02 -10.52 11.73
C ILE A 273 46.29 -10.10 12.46
N SER A 274 46.19 -9.36 13.57
CA SER A 274 47.36 -9.04 14.39
C SER A 274 47.99 -10.27 15.06
N GLU A 275 47.17 -11.23 15.50
CA GLU A 275 47.65 -12.50 16.12
C GLU A 275 48.35 -13.43 15.10
N VAL A 276 48.06 -13.32 13.80
CA VAL A 276 48.67 -14.15 12.74
C VAL A 276 49.93 -13.49 12.16
N LYS A 277 50.06 -12.16 12.25
CA LYS A 277 51.21 -11.41 11.73
C LYS A 277 52.32 -11.17 12.77
N GLY A 278 52.01 -11.28 14.06
CA GLY A 278 52.98 -11.24 15.16
C GLY A 278 53.42 -12.64 15.54
#